data_AF-A0A4R0X804-F1
#
_entry.id   AF-A0A4R0X804-F1
#
_cell.length_a   1.000
_cell.length_b   1.000
_cell.length_c   1.000
_cell.angle_alpha   90.00
_cell.angle_beta   90.00
_cell.angle_gamma   90.00
#
_symmetry.space_group_name_H-M   'P 1'
#
loop_
_entity.id
_entity.type
_entity.pdbx_description
1 polymer ?
#
loop_
_entity_poly.entity_id
_entity_poly.type
_entity_poly.pdbx_seq_one_letter_code
_entity_poly.pdbx_strand_id
1 'polypeptide(L)' 'MPIAHDRLLPLLFPFIPRYEERGIRHRVHGNYQIFYRVVETDDRIDVLRILNSRRDYLSILFP' A
#
# COMPACT_ATOMS: atom_id res chain seq x y z
N MET A 1 17.51 3.44 -19.70
CA MET A 1 17.33 2.16 -18.99
C MET A 1 17.06 2.47 -17.53
N PRO A 2 15.81 2.43 -17.02
CA PRO A 2 15.57 2.67 -15.61
C PRO A 2 16.08 1.47 -14.82
N ILE A 3 16.93 1.76 -13.86
CA ILE A 3 17.70 0.79 -13.08
C ILE A 3 16.73 0.01 -12.18
N ALA A 4 16.77 -1.31 -12.24
CA ALA A 4 15.76 -2.23 -11.69
C ALA A 4 15.55 -2.18 -10.16
N HIS A 5 16.29 -1.34 -9.43
CA HIS A 5 16.27 -1.29 -7.97
C HIS A 5 14.96 -0.73 -7.38
N ASP A 6 14.31 0.23 -8.05
CA ASP A 6 13.12 0.91 -7.52
C ASP A 6 11.83 0.04 -7.64
N ARG A 7 11.83 -0.92 -8.57
CA ARG A 7 10.68 -1.82 -8.82
C ARG A 7 10.40 -2.80 -7.69
N LEU A 8 11.41 -3.09 -6.85
CA LEU A 8 11.29 -4.11 -5.80
C LEU A 8 10.79 -3.52 -4.49
N LEU A 9 11.05 -2.23 -4.22
CA LEU A 9 10.67 -1.59 -2.95
C LEU A 9 9.18 -1.72 -2.62
N PRO A 10 8.23 -1.57 -3.56
CA PRO A 10 6.81 -1.75 -3.28
C PRO A 10 6.42 -3.19 -2.92
N LEU A 11 7.22 -4.19 -3.31
CA LEU A 11 6.95 -5.61 -3.05
C LEU A 11 7.44 -6.08 -1.68
N LEU A 12 8.28 -5.28 -1.00
CA LEU A 12 8.84 -5.61 0.31
C LEU A 12 7.84 -5.41 1.47
N PHE A 13 6.74 -4.71 1.23
CA PHE A 13 5.74 -4.44 2.27
C PHE A 13 4.70 -5.56 2.34
N PRO A 14 4.25 -5.95 3.55
CA PRO A 14 3.37 -7.09 3.72
C PRO A 14 2.01 -6.88 3.06
N PHE A 15 1.41 -7.98 2.62
CA PHE A 15 0.00 -8.02 2.28
C PHE A 15 -0.85 -7.77 3.52
N ILE A 16 -2.06 -7.28 3.30
CA ILE A 16 -3.09 -7.26 4.34
C ILE A 16 -3.77 -8.63 4.32
N PRO A 17 -3.79 -9.41 5.41
CA PRO A 17 -4.30 -10.79 5.38
C PRO A 17 -5.70 -10.94 4.77
N ARG A 18 -6.63 -10.03 5.08
CA ARG A 18 -7.99 -10.03 4.53
C ARG A 18 -8.06 -9.76 3.02
N TYR A 19 -7.03 -9.18 2.43
CA TYR A 19 -7.00 -8.71 1.05
C TYR A 19 -5.80 -9.22 0.26
N GLU A 20 -5.14 -10.27 0.75
CA GLU A 20 -3.97 -10.87 0.13
C GLU A 20 -4.28 -11.39 -1.27
N GLU A 21 -5.44 -12.03 -1.45
CA GLU A 21 -5.93 -12.48 -2.76
C GLU A 21 -6.11 -11.34 -3.77
N ARG A 22 -6.27 -10.11 -3.29
CA ARG A 22 -6.40 -8.90 -4.13
C ARG A 22 -5.06 -8.18 -4.34
N GLY A 23 -3.97 -8.76 -3.82
CA GLY A 23 -2.62 -8.19 -3.89
C GLY A 23 -2.45 -6.88 -3.11
N ILE A 24 -3.35 -6.59 -2.16
CA ILE A 24 -3.32 -5.31 -1.44
C ILE A 24 -2.25 -5.35 -0.36
N ARG A 25 -1.32 -4.40 -0.46
CA ARG A 25 -0.25 -4.14 0.50
C ARG A 25 -0.55 -2.88 1.27
N HIS A 26 0.07 -2.75 2.43
CA HIS A 26 0.06 -1.49 3.16
C HIS A 26 1.47 -1.05 3.55
N ARG A 27 1.69 0.26 3.53
CA ARG A 27 2.90 0.90 4.01
C ARG A 27 2.54 2.00 5.00
N VAL A 28 3.25 2.03 6.11
CA VAL A 28 3.22 3.16 7.05
C VAL A 28 4.30 4.16 6.64
N HIS A 29 3.92 5.43 6.51
CA HIS A 29 4.84 6.54 6.24
C HIS A 29 4.48 7.73 7.11
N GLY A 30 5.27 7.98 8.15
CA GLY A 30 4.92 8.96 9.18
C GLY A 30 3.57 8.63 9.82
N ASN A 31 2.62 9.57 9.79
CA ASN A 31 1.26 9.38 10.30
C ASN A 31 0.27 8.95 9.22
N TYR A 32 0.75 8.40 8.11
CA TYR A 32 -0.10 7.96 7.02
C TYR A 32 -0.01 6.46 6.83
N GLN A 33 -1.16 5.85 6.59
CA GLN A 33 -1.26 4.47 6.15
C GLN A 33 -1.71 4.45 4.70
N ILE A 34 -0.86 3.89 3.85
CA ILE A 34 -1.03 3.87 2.40
C ILE A 34 -1.39 2.44 2.00
N PHE A 35 -2.51 2.29 1.31
CA PHE A 35 -3.00 1.03 0.76
C PHE A 35 -2.82 1.06 -0.74
N TYR A 36 -2.15 0.06 -1.29
CA TYR A 36 -1.83 0.01 -2.71
C TYR A 36 -1.71 -1.44 -3.20
N ARG A 37 -1.64 -1.61 -4.52
CA ARG A 37 -1.25 -2.86 -5.18
C ARG A 37 -0.23 -2.57 -6.26
N VAL A 38 0.62 -3.55 -6.57
CA VAL A 38 1.56 -3.49 -7.70
C VAL A 38 0.90 -4.17 -8.90
N VAL A 39 0.86 -3.49 -10.04
CA VAL A 39 0.38 -4.04 -11.30
C VAL A 39 1.60 -4.31 -12.17
N GLU A 40 2.13 -5.53 -12.08
CA GLU A 40 3.38 -5.93 -12.74
C GLU A 40 3.32 -5.82 -14.27
N THR A 41 2.14 -6.07 -14.87
CA THR A 41 1.97 -6.00 -16.33
C THR A 41 2.22 -4.61 -16.91
N ASP A 42 1.92 -3.57 -16.13
CA ASP A 42 1.94 -2.19 -16.57
C ASP A 42 3.01 -1.36 -15.84
N ASP A 43 3.89 -2.02 -15.05
CA ASP A 43 4.94 -1.41 -14.23
C ASP A 43 4.43 -0.21 -13.39
N ARG A 44 3.22 -0.35 -12.83
CA ARG A 44 2.55 0.72 -12.08
C ARG A 44 2.16 0.30 -10.68
N ILE A 45 1.92 1.32 -9.86
CA ILE A 45 1.37 1.19 -8.51
C ILE A 45 0.00 1.84 -8.51
N ASP A 46 -1.04 1.07 -8.22
CA ASP A 46 -2.37 1.62 -7.98
C ASP A 46 -2.48 1.95 -6.49
N VAL A 47 -2.56 3.23 -6.15
CA VAL A 47 -2.83 3.70 -4.79
C VAL A 47 -4.34 3.68 -4.56
N LEU A 48 -4.80 2.82 -3.66
CA LEU A 48 -6.21 2.60 -3.41
C LEU A 48 -6.77 3.56 -2.35
N ARG A 49 -5.97 3.86 -1.32
CA ARG A 49 -6.35 4.76 -0.24
C ARG A 49 -5.13 5.26 0.53
N ILE A 50 -5.23 6.49 1.01
CA ILE A 50 -4.31 7.06 1.99
C ILE A 50 -5.14 7.51 3.18
N LEU A 51 -4.85 6.98 4.36
CA LEU A 51 -5.48 7.37 5.62
C LEU A 51 -4.45 8.13 6.46
N ASN A 52 -4.88 9.21 7.10
CA ASN A 52 -4.08 9.89 8.11
C ASN A 52 -4.37 9.26 9.47
N SER A 53 -3.47 8.44 9.98
CA SER A 53 -3.62 7.75 11.27
C SER A 53 -3.86 8.69 12.45
N ARG A 54 -3.50 9.98 12.40
CA ARG A 54 -3.83 10.92 13.49
C ARG A 54 -5.25 11.47 13.43
N ARG A 55 -5.83 11.61 12.23
CA ARG A 55 -7.18 12.17 12.03
C ARG A 55 -8.24 11.10 11.85
N ASP A 56 -7.87 9.98 11.25
CA ASP A 56 -8.78 8.90 10.85
C ASP A 56 -8.78 7.73 11.87
N TYR A 57 -8.23 7.94 13.07
CA TYR A 57 -8.17 6.90 14.11
C TYR A 57 -9.56 6.34 14.45
N LEU A 58 -10.59 7.19 14.44
CA LEU A 58 -11.98 6.81 14.73
C LEU A 58 -12.63 5.98 13.61
N SER A 59 -12.33 6.27 12.34
CA SER A 59 -12.87 5.54 11.18
C SER A 59 -12.12 4.23 10.89
N ILE A 60 -10.93 4.05 11.46
CA ILE A 60 -10.20 2.77 11.47
C ILE A 60 -10.76 1.83 12.56
N LEU A 61 -11.19 2.37 13.71
CA LEU A 61 -11.68 1.60 14.85
C LEU A 61 -13.17 1.22 14.75
N PHE A 62 -13.98 2.00 14.02
CA PHE A 62 -15.43 1.77 13.89
C PHE A 62 -15.87 1.92 12.42
N PRO A 63 -16.21 0.80 11.73
CA PRO A 63 -16.69 0.82 10.35
C PRO A 63 -18.10 1.39 10.20
#